data_AF-A0A6G3Z089-F1
#
_entry.id   AF-A0A6G3Z089-F1
#
_cell.length_a   1.000
_cell.length_b   1.000
_cell.length_c   1.000
_cell.angle_alpha   90.00
_cell.angle_beta   90.00
_cell.angle_gamma   90.00
#
_symmetry.space_group_name_H-M   'P 1'
#
loop_
_entity.id
_entity.type
_entity.pdbx_description
1 polymer ?
#
loop_
_entity_poly.entity_id
_entity_poly.type
_entity_poly.pdbx_seq_one_letter_code
_entity_poly.pdbx_strand_id
1 'polypeptide(L)' 'MENSQVVQLSAMPGWIIGVSHIKDQGYQCWVINSDLDVLNDGLLYTTSSAALTAGRTFIERSY' A
#
# COMPACT_ATOMS: atom_id res chain seq x y z
N MET A 1 5.29 -19.69 -0.58
CA MET A 1 4.76 -18.63 -1.46
C MET A 1 3.53 -18.07 -0.79
N GLU A 2 3.64 -16.89 -0.19
CA GLU A 2 2.48 -16.21 0.37
C GLU A 2 1.48 -15.96 -0.76
N ASN A 3 0.22 -16.39 -0.58
CA ASN A 3 -0.86 -16.11 -1.51
C ASN A 3 -1.27 -14.64 -1.36
N SER A 4 -0.42 -13.75 -1.86
CA SER A 4 -0.65 -12.31 -1.91
C SER A 4 -1.10 -11.92 -3.31
N GLN A 5 -2.23 -11.21 -3.41
CA GLN A 5 -2.74 -10.67 -4.68
C GLN A 5 -2.85 -9.16 -4.59
N VAL A 6 -2.35 -8.46 -5.60
CA VAL A 6 -2.61 -7.02 -5.74
C VAL A 6 -4.09 -6.83 -6.06
N VAL A 7 -4.80 -6.10 -5.20
CA VAL A 7 -6.24 -5.86 -5.33
C VAL A 7 -6.55 -4.43 -5.76
N GLN A 8 -5.63 -3.49 -5.51
CA GLN A 8 -5.84 -2.08 -5.82
C GLN A 8 -4.51 -1.37 -6.09
N LEU A 9 -4.54 -0.44 -7.05
CA LEU A 9 -3.43 0.44 -7.41
C LEU A 9 -3.96 1.86 -7.58
N SER A 10 -3.17 2.85 -7.16
CA SER A 10 -3.44 4.28 -7.34
C SER A 10 -2.13 4.99 -7.65
N ALA A 11 -2.08 5.73 -8.76
CA ALA A 11 -0.94 6.57 -9.11
C ALA A 11 -1.16 8.01 -8.62
N MET A 12 -0.10 8.63 -8.10
CA MET A 12 -0.05 10.03 -7.70
C MET A 12 1.27 10.64 -8.22
N PRO A 13 1.39 11.97 -8.35
CA PRO A 13 2.65 12.57 -8.81
C PRO A 13 3.83 12.15 -7.93
N GLY A 14 4.81 11.45 -8.51
CA GLY A 14 6.00 10.96 -7.81
C GLY A 14 5.80 9.72 -6.93
N TRP A 15 4.59 9.13 -6.91
CA TRP A 15 4.25 8.00 -6.04
C TRP A 15 3.30 6.99 -6.69
N ILE A 16 3.45 5.72 -6.34
CA ILE A 16 2.46 4.67 -6.63
C ILE A 16 2.03 4.07 -5.30
N ILE A 17 0.73 3.96 -5.04
CA ILE A 17 0.17 3.24 -3.90
C ILE A 17 -0.38 1.92 -4.41
N GLY A 18 0.01 0.82 -3.77
CA GLY A 18 -0.55 -0.48 -4.01
C GLY A 18 -1.10 -1.11 -2.74
N VAL A 19 -2.16 -1.89 -2.91
CA VAL A 19 -2.74 -2.70 -1.86
C VAL A 19 -2.73 -4.15 -2.30
N SER A 20 -2.11 -4.99 -1.48
CA SER A 20 -2.11 -6.44 -1.66
C SER A 20 -3.00 -7.08 -0.60
N HIS A 21 -3.78 -8.08 -0.97
CA HIS A 21 -4.50 -8.94 -0.05
C HIS A 21 -3.70 -10.22 0.18
N ILE A 22 -3.27 -10.42 1.42
CA ILE A 22 -2.58 -11.62 1.88
C ILE A 22 -3.65 -12.55 2.45
N LYS A 23 -3.80 -13.72 1.81
CA LYS A 23 -4.80 -14.71 2.21
C LYS A 23 -4.69 -15.04 3.71
N ASP A 24 -5.83 -15.01 4.40
CA ASP A 24 -5.98 -15.27 5.84
C ASP A 24 -5.30 -14.25 6.79
N GLN A 25 -4.68 -13.18 6.26
CA GLN A 25 -3.98 -12.15 7.04
C GLN A 25 -4.58 -10.75 6.89
N GLY A 26 -5.12 -10.42 5.71
CA GLY A 26 -5.76 -9.13 5.44
C GLY A 26 -5.07 -8.35 4.33
N TYR A 27 -5.15 -7.02 4.39
CA TYR A 27 -4.67 -6.13 3.34
C TYR A 27 -3.41 -5.41 3.80
N GLN A 28 -2.39 -5.36 2.95
CA GLN A 28 -1.15 -4.63 3.20
C GLN A 28 -1.04 -3.47 2.20
N CYS A 29 -0.67 -2.30 2.69
CA CYS A 29 -0.33 -1.16 1.85
C CYS A 29 1.17 -1.15 1.56
N TRP A 30 1.53 -0.82 0.33
CA TRP A 30 2.89 -0.47 -0.06
C TRP A 30 2.86 0.75 -0.97
N VAL A 31 3.91 1.55 -0.92
CA VAL A 31 4.09 2.70 -1.80
C VAL A 31 5.43 2.63 -2.49
N ILE A 32 5.49 3.12 -3.73
CA ILE A 32 6.72 3.27 -4.50
C ILE A 32 6.98 4.76 -4.65
N ASN A 33 8.16 5.24 -4.25
CA ASN A 33 8.55 6.64 -4.41
C ASN A 33 9.18 6.91 -5.79
N SER A 34 9.63 8.15 -6.02
CA SER A 34 10.27 8.55 -7.30
C SER A 34 11.65 7.90 -7.49
N ASP A 35 12.30 7.51 -6.40
CA ASP A 35 13.58 6.80 -6.38
C ASP A 35 13.42 5.28 -6.57
N LEU A 36 12.19 4.80 -6.79
CA LEU A 36 11.81 3.39 -6.94
C LEU A 36 11.96 2.54 -5.67
N ASP A 37 12.11 3.16 -4.50
CA ASP A 37 12.03 2.47 -3.22
C ASP A 37 10.60 2.02 -2.93
N VAL A 38 10.48 0.81 -2.38
CA VAL A 38 9.22 0.25 -1.91
C VAL A 38 9.13 0.42 -0.40
N LEU A 39 8.18 1.23 0.05
CA LEU A 39 7.92 1.48 1.46
C LEU A 39 6.61 0.79 1.86
N ASN A 40 6.58 0.17 3.04
CA ASN A 40 5.37 -0.36 3.65
C ASN A 40 5.46 -0.10 5.17
N ASP A 41 4.32 0.03 5.83
CA ASP A 41 4.28 0.29 7.27
C ASP A 41 4.31 -1.00 8.12
N GLY A 42 4.38 -2.17 7.47
CA GLY A 42 4.35 -3.47 8.11
C GLY A 42 2.99 -3.84 8.73
N LEU A 43 1.95 -3.01 8.56
CA LEU A 43 0.63 -3.27 9.13
C LEU A 43 -0.28 -4.04 8.18
N LEU A 44 -1.19 -4.79 8.78
CA LEU A 44 -2.28 -5.48 8.10
C LEU A 44 -3.61 -4.83 8.46
N TYR A 45 -4.38 -4.54 7.43
CA TYR A 45 -5.66 -3.86 7.49
C TYR A 45 -6.79 -4.85 7.22
N THR A 46 -7.95 -4.63 7.83
CA THR A 46 -9.15 -5.46 7.60
C THR A 46 -9.82 -5.19 6.25
N THR A 47 -9.59 -4.02 5.65
CA THR A 47 -10.17 -3.64 4.36
C THR A 47 -9.13 -2.99 3.45
N SER A 48 -9.30 -3.16 2.13
CA SER A 48 -8.45 -2.52 1.13
C SER A 48 -8.51 -0.99 1.20
N SER A 49 -9.68 -0.43 1.51
CA SER A 49 -9.88 1.01 1.67
C SER A 49 -9.07 1.59 2.83
N ALA A 50 -9.01 0.88 3.97
CA ALA A 50 -8.19 1.29 5.11
C ALA A 50 -6.70 1.28 4.76
N ALA A 51 -6.22 0.23 4.09
CA ALA A 51 -4.83 0.14 3.61
C ALA A 51 -4.50 1.30 2.64
N LEU A 52 -5.37 1.57 1.66
CA LEU A 52 -5.17 2.67 0.72
C LEU A 52 -5.13 4.04 1.43
N THR A 53 -6.01 4.25 2.40
CA THR A 53 -6.07 5.50 3.18
C THR A 53 -4.77 5.73 3.93
N ALA A 54 -4.20 4.68 4.55
CA ALA A 54 -2.91 4.76 5.21
C ALA A 54 -1.79 5.17 4.23
N GLY A 55 -1.75 4.57 3.03
CA GLY A 55 -0.79 4.94 1.98
C GLY A 55 -0.92 6.41 1.54
N ARG A 56 -2.15 6.91 1.40
CA ARG A 56 -2.39 8.33 1.08
C ARG A 56 -1.90 9.24 2.19
N THR A 57 -2.26 8.95 3.45
CA THR A 57 -1.82 9.74 4.60
C THR A 57 -0.30 9.73 4.77
N PHE A 58 0.38 8.63 4.45
CA PHE A 58 1.84 8.56 4.44
C PHE A 58 2.44 9.54 3.43
N ILE A 59 1.93 9.56 2.21
CA ILE A 59 2.39 10.48 1.15
C ILE A 59 2.13 11.94 1.54
N GLU A 60 0.94 12.24 2.06
CA GLU A 60 0.58 13.59 2.51
C GLU A 60 1.48 14.13 3.63
N ARG A 61 2.03 13.25 4.48
CA ARG A 61 2.97 13.62 5.55
C ARG A 61 4.43 13.66 5.10
N SER A 62 4.74 13.09 3.94
CA SER A 62 6.08 13.07 3.36
C SER A 62 6.35 14.31 2.49
N TYR A 63 5.34 15.17 2.33
CA TYR A 63 5.39 16.47 1.64
C TYR A 63 5.49 17.60 2.65
#